data_AF-A0AAE4R4X9-F1
#
_entry.id   AF-A0AAE4R4X9-F1
#
_cell.length_a   1.000
_cell.length_b   1.000
_cell.length_c   1.000
_cell.angle_alpha   90.00
_cell.angle_beta   90.00
_cell.angle_gamma   90.00
#
_symmetry.space_group_name_H-M   'P 1'
#
loop_
_entity.id
_entity.type
_entity.pdbx_description
1 polymer ?
#
loop_
_entity_poly.entity_id
_entity_poly.type
_entity_poly.pdbx_seq_one_letter_code
_entity_poly.pdbx_strand_id
1 'polypeptide(L)'
;MVSVKLSDHTGRYAVLYPAIAEAARRCAAERVGLIDVGRPAGLNLNVDRVGIFYGDDQTLGDVSSPVQLECSVVGDRRIPSVPMPDVAARIVVDRAPLDMRNPEHRNRIRLADDRSRHLDDELALAESFPPQQISGDPITTLSDAVSCVPDRALPVVITTWSLSRFSPERRRRFVHALEELSSARRTAWVSVEGVGVAPTIPTLGDRPASGHSIIGLTVFEPSTALPRFDVAGDALGRCWSRGRFMSWFA
;
A
#
# COMPACT_ATOMS: atom_id res chain seq x y z
N MET A 1 1.56 2.62 28.90
CA MET A 1 2.43 3.05 27.78
C MET A 1 2.81 1.80 26.99
N VAL A 2 2.02 1.45 25.97
CA VAL A 2 2.31 0.29 25.13
C VAL A 2 3.44 0.69 24.20
N SER A 3 4.62 0.12 24.41
CA SER A 3 5.75 0.25 23.51
C SER A 3 5.34 -0.36 22.16
N VAL A 4 4.97 0.49 21.19
CA VAL A 4 4.77 0.07 19.81
C VAL A 4 6.15 -0.30 19.31
N LYS A 5 6.43 -1.60 19.20
CA LYS A 5 7.66 -2.11 18.61
C LYS A 5 7.73 -1.59 17.17
N LEU A 6 8.61 -0.64 16.92
CA LEU A 6 8.87 -0.02 15.61
C LEU A 6 9.58 -0.98 14.64
N SER A 7 9.45 -2.30 14.76
CA SER A 7 9.98 -3.22 13.76
C SER A 7 9.13 -3.16 12.48
N ASP A 8 9.74 -3.31 11.30
CA ASP A 8 9.08 -3.38 9.96
C ASP A 8 8.85 -2.03 9.27
N HIS A 9 9.90 -1.22 9.02
CA HIS A 9 9.78 0.11 8.40
C HIS A 9 10.16 0.17 6.93
N THR A 10 10.81 -0.87 6.40
CA THR A 10 11.10 -0.99 4.98
C THR A 10 9.86 -0.94 4.09
N GLY A 11 10.01 -0.41 2.88
CA GLY A 11 8.94 -0.36 1.89
C GLY A 11 8.58 -1.75 1.35
N ARG A 12 7.34 -1.86 0.87
CA ARG A 12 6.69 -3.10 0.42
C ARG A 12 6.43 -3.05 -1.08
N TYR A 13 7.38 -2.47 -1.80
CA TYR A 13 7.23 -2.07 -3.20
C TYR A 13 6.94 -3.25 -4.13
N ALA A 14 7.60 -4.40 -3.92
CA ALA A 14 7.43 -5.58 -4.77
C ALA A 14 5.98 -6.12 -4.84
N VAL A 15 5.23 -6.00 -3.75
CA VAL A 15 3.83 -6.44 -3.74
C VAL A 15 2.87 -5.30 -4.10
N LEU A 16 3.29 -4.05 -3.87
CA LEU A 16 2.47 -2.87 -4.15
C LEU A 16 2.51 -2.44 -5.61
N TYR A 17 3.66 -2.54 -6.29
CA TYR A 17 3.84 -2.08 -7.66
C TYR A 17 2.79 -2.69 -8.61
N PRO A 18 2.71 -4.03 -8.76
CA PRO A 18 1.73 -4.63 -9.67
C PRO A 18 0.29 -4.40 -9.21
N ALA A 19 0.04 -4.32 -7.90
CA ALA A 19 -1.32 -4.09 -7.37
C ALA A 19 -1.83 -2.67 -7.67
N ILE A 20 -0.98 -1.65 -7.55
CA ILE A 20 -1.31 -0.25 -7.87
C ILE A 20 -1.46 -0.09 -9.39
N ALA A 21 -0.55 -0.68 -10.18
CA ALA A 21 -0.67 -0.67 -11.63
C ALA A 21 -1.97 -1.35 -12.11
N GLU A 22 -2.35 -2.47 -11.49
CA GLU A 22 -3.62 -3.15 -11.76
C GLU A 22 -4.84 -2.30 -11.37
N ALA A 23 -4.80 -1.61 -10.22
CA ALA A 23 -5.85 -0.68 -9.81
C ALA A 23 -6.06 0.43 -10.84
N ALA A 24 -4.97 1.05 -11.30
CA ALA A 24 -5.01 2.10 -12.32
C ALA A 24 -5.53 1.57 -13.66
N ARG A 25 -5.05 0.39 -14.10
CA ARG A 25 -5.50 -0.28 -15.33
C ARG A 25 -7.00 -0.53 -15.32
N ARG A 26 -7.56 -1.09 -14.24
CA ARG A 26 -9.01 -1.36 -14.11
C ARG A 26 -9.85 -0.09 -14.14
N CYS A 27 -9.31 1.00 -13.64
CA CYS A 27 -9.99 2.30 -13.61
C CYS A 27 -9.73 3.15 -14.87
N ALA A 28 -8.93 2.67 -15.82
CA ALA A 28 -8.41 3.44 -16.95
C ALA A 28 -7.76 4.77 -16.52
N ALA A 29 -7.02 4.76 -15.41
CA ALA A 29 -6.38 5.94 -14.84
C ALA A 29 -4.91 6.05 -15.28
N GLU A 30 -4.55 7.19 -15.89
CA GLU A 30 -3.16 7.50 -16.26
C GLU A 30 -2.35 8.08 -15.11
N ARG A 31 -3.03 8.62 -14.10
CA ARG A 31 -2.45 9.26 -12.92
C ARG A 31 -3.06 8.69 -11.65
N VAL A 32 -2.27 8.57 -10.59
CA VAL A 32 -2.74 8.13 -9.26
C VAL A 32 -2.28 9.09 -8.16
N GLY A 33 -3.07 9.18 -7.09
CA GLY A 33 -2.65 9.75 -5.81
C GLY A 33 -2.54 8.63 -4.79
N LEU A 34 -1.35 8.40 -4.25
CA LEU A 34 -1.08 7.32 -3.31
C LEU A 34 -1.31 7.79 -1.88
N ILE A 35 -2.11 7.05 -1.11
CA ILE A 35 -2.44 7.35 0.29
C ILE A 35 -2.04 6.14 1.15
N ASP A 36 -0.95 6.22 1.90
CA ASP A 36 -0.47 5.12 2.75
C ASP A 36 -0.99 5.26 4.18
N VAL A 37 -1.76 4.26 4.63
CA VAL A 37 -2.49 4.29 5.90
C VAL A 37 -1.80 3.41 6.94
N GLY A 38 -1.45 4.03 8.07
CA GLY A 38 -0.86 3.33 9.22
C GLY A 38 0.60 2.95 9.04
N ARG A 39 1.31 3.71 8.20
CA ARG A 39 2.73 3.58 7.84
C ARG A 39 3.40 4.94 8.00
N PRO A 40 3.90 5.29 9.19
CA PRO A 40 4.23 6.67 9.54
C PRO A 40 5.41 7.25 8.75
N ALA A 41 6.34 6.42 8.26
CA ALA A 41 7.47 6.86 7.44
C ALA A 41 7.12 7.05 5.95
N GLY A 42 5.96 6.54 5.49
CA GLY A 42 5.52 6.69 4.10
C GLY A 42 6.43 6.08 3.03
N LEU A 43 7.34 5.15 3.37
CA LEU A 43 8.31 4.63 2.41
C LEU A 43 7.64 4.01 1.17
N ASN A 44 6.52 3.29 1.35
CA ASN A 44 5.76 2.70 0.25
C ASN A 44 5.32 3.70 -0.82
N LEU A 45 5.20 4.97 -0.46
CA LEU A 45 4.79 6.01 -1.39
C LEU A 45 5.82 6.23 -2.49
N ASN A 46 7.06 5.77 -2.36
CA ASN A 46 8.12 5.82 -3.38
C ASN A 46 8.14 4.61 -4.34
N VAL A 47 7.05 3.85 -4.44
CA VAL A 47 6.95 2.63 -5.27
C VAL A 47 7.28 2.83 -6.75
N ASP A 48 7.05 4.00 -7.31
CA ASP A 48 7.40 4.39 -8.68
C ASP A 48 8.89 4.76 -8.85
N ARG A 49 9.66 4.83 -7.76
CA ARG A 49 11.05 5.33 -7.72
C ARG A 49 12.07 4.27 -7.30
N VAL A 50 11.68 3.00 -7.33
CA VAL A 50 12.55 1.87 -6.99
C VAL A 50 12.58 0.89 -8.16
N GLY A 51 13.67 0.15 -8.31
CA GLY A 51 13.75 -0.98 -9.23
C GLY A 51 13.40 -2.28 -8.52
N ILE A 52 12.67 -3.15 -9.21
CA ILE A 52 12.19 -4.41 -8.64
C ILE A 52 12.41 -5.53 -9.64
N PHE A 53 13.27 -6.48 -9.28
CA PHE A 53 13.53 -7.69 -10.05
C PHE A 53 12.64 -8.84 -9.54
N TYR A 54 11.88 -9.47 -10.45
CA TYR A 54 10.96 -10.58 -10.14
C TYR A 54 11.49 -11.96 -10.54
N GLY A 55 12.73 -12.05 -11.05
CA GLY A 55 13.25 -13.26 -11.70
C GLY A 55 12.97 -13.28 -13.21
N ASP A 56 13.50 -14.28 -13.91
CA ASP A 56 13.29 -14.51 -15.35
C ASP A 56 13.45 -13.26 -16.24
N ASP A 57 14.48 -12.46 -15.98
CA ASP A 57 14.79 -11.18 -16.64
C ASP A 57 13.67 -10.12 -16.57
N GLN A 58 12.69 -10.31 -15.68
CA GLN A 58 11.61 -9.35 -15.47
C GLN A 58 11.99 -8.33 -14.39
N THR A 59 12.15 -7.07 -14.82
CA THR A 59 12.34 -5.92 -13.93
C THR A 59 11.24 -4.89 -14.15
N LEU A 60 10.66 -4.37 -13.07
CA LEU A 60 9.72 -3.26 -13.07
C LEU A 60 10.26 -2.07 -12.27
N GLY A 61 9.69 -0.89 -12.50
CA GLY A 61 10.09 0.35 -11.85
C GLY A 61 11.37 0.95 -12.44
N ASP A 62 12.11 1.69 -11.61
CA ASP A 62 13.27 2.46 -12.02
C ASP A 62 14.57 1.65 -11.87
N VAL A 63 15.08 1.16 -12.99
CA VAL A 63 16.36 0.40 -13.06
C VAL A 63 17.58 1.24 -12.68
N SER A 64 17.46 2.57 -12.65
CA SER A 64 18.54 3.49 -12.25
C SER A 64 18.49 3.87 -10.76
N SER A 65 17.42 3.50 -10.06
CA SER A 65 17.26 3.80 -8.64
C SER A 65 18.35 3.13 -7.80
N PRO A 66 18.88 3.78 -6.74
CA PRO A 66 19.76 3.10 -5.79
C PRO A 66 19.04 1.99 -5.01
N VAL A 67 17.71 2.05 -4.92
CA VAL A 67 16.90 1.01 -4.27
C VAL A 67 16.51 -0.04 -5.32
N GLN A 68 17.29 -1.13 -5.34
CA GLN A 68 17.06 -2.29 -6.22
C GLN A 68 16.65 -3.52 -5.39
N LEU A 69 15.37 -3.88 -5.50
CA LEU A 69 14.75 -4.95 -4.72
C LEU A 69 14.63 -6.23 -5.54
N GLU A 70 14.53 -7.33 -4.82
CA GLU A 70 14.31 -8.65 -5.41
C GLU A 70 13.09 -9.31 -4.77
N CYS A 71 12.24 -9.89 -5.61
CA CYS A 71 11.07 -10.65 -5.19
C CYS A 71 11.00 -11.95 -6.00
N SER A 72 11.03 -13.09 -5.33
CA SER A 72 10.90 -14.38 -6.02
C SER A 72 9.43 -14.68 -6.31
N VAL A 73 9.12 -14.94 -7.57
CA VAL A 73 7.76 -15.35 -7.99
C VAL A 73 7.56 -16.83 -7.70
N VAL A 74 6.40 -17.17 -7.13
CA VAL A 74 5.99 -18.52 -6.77
C VAL A 74 4.82 -18.95 -7.66
N GLY A 75 4.98 -20.10 -8.30
CA GLY A 75 4.02 -20.63 -9.28
C GLY A 75 4.30 -20.15 -10.71
N ASP A 76 3.47 -20.59 -11.65
CA ASP A 76 3.76 -20.44 -13.09
C ASP A 76 3.28 -19.12 -13.70
N ARG A 77 2.50 -18.32 -12.95
CA ARG A 77 1.96 -17.04 -13.43
C ARG A 77 2.99 -15.93 -13.24
N ARG A 78 3.32 -15.27 -14.35
CA ARG A 78 4.16 -14.07 -14.36
C ARG A 78 3.45 -12.88 -13.72
N ILE A 79 4.24 -11.96 -13.17
CA ILE A 79 3.74 -10.67 -12.69
C ILE A 79 3.35 -9.81 -13.91
N PRO A 80 2.21 -9.10 -13.89
CA PRO A 80 1.86 -8.21 -14.99
C PRO A 80 2.92 -7.13 -15.21
N SER A 81 3.38 -6.97 -16.45
CA SER A 81 4.39 -5.99 -16.83
C SER A 81 3.80 -4.60 -17.12
N VAL A 82 2.71 -4.24 -16.43
CA VAL A 82 2.03 -2.96 -16.61
C VAL A 82 2.88 -1.88 -15.94
N PRO A 83 3.22 -0.78 -16.64
CA PRO A 83 4.00 0.31 -16.04
C PRO A 83 3.20 1.01 -14.93
N MET A 84 3.91 1.54 -13.94
CA MET A 84 3.32 2.38 -12.91
C MET A 84 2.76 3.67 -13.56
N PRO A 85 1.49 4.06 -13.26
CA PRO A 85 0.95 5.35 -13.68
C PRO A 85 1.70 6.53 -13.04
N ASP A 86 1.50 7.74 -13.57
CA ASP A 86 2.11 8.93 -12.99
C ASP A 86 1.59 9.19 -11.58
N VAL A 87 2.49 9.26 -10.60
CA VAL A 87 2.15 9.49 -9.19
C VAL A 87 2.04 10.99 -8.93
N ALA A 88 0.81 11.50 -9.01
CA ALA A 88 0.50 12.92 -8.91
C ALA A 88 0.42 13.46 -7.48
N ALA A 89 0.19 12.58 -6.49
CA ALA A 89 0.12 12.95 -5.08
C ALA A 89 0.60 11.81 -4.18
N ARG A 90 1.18 12.15 -3.03
CA ARG A 90 1.70 11.21 -2.02
C ARG A 90 1.28 11.69 -0.66
N ILE A 91 0.47 10.89 0.04
CA ILE A 91 -0.11 11.26 1.33
C ILE A 91 0.15 10.14 2.34
N VAL A 92 0.68 10.49 3.50
CA VAL A 92 0.72 9.61 4.68
C VAL A 92 -0.45 9.95 5.59
N VAL A 93 -1.20 8.93 5.99
CA VAL A 93 -2.25 9.04 7.00
C VAL A 93 -1.86 8.16 8.20
N ASP A 94 -1.47 8.79 9.29
CA ASP A 94 -1.09 8.12 10.53
C ASP A 94 -1.42 8.99 11.75
N ARG A 95 -1.42 8.42 12.96
CA ARG A 95 -1.58 9.19 14.20
C ARG A 95 -0.33 9.98 14.58
N ALA A 96 0.84 9.52 14.14
CA ALA A 96 2.11 10.18 14.36
C ALA A 96 3.02 10.00 13.13
N PRO A 97 2.72 10.68 12.01
CA PRO A 97 3.58 10.65 10.82
C PRO A 97 5.01 11.08 11.16
N LEU A 98 5.99 10.49 10.45
CA LEU A 98 7.40 10.79 10.62
C LEU A 98 7.90 11.56 9.40
N ASP A 99 8.42 12.78 9.62
CA ASP A 99 9.13 13.54 8.60
C ASP A 99 10.53 12.95 8.33
N MET A 100 10.74 12.41 7.14
CA MET A 100 12.03 11.84 6.72
C MET A 100 13.10 12.88 6.44
N ARG A 101 12.79 14.19 6.45
CA ARG A 101 13.78 15.27 6.46
C ARG A 101 14.35 15.55 7.86
N ASN A 102 13.68 15.05 8.91
CA ASN A 102 14.19 15.14 10.27
C ASN A 102 15.19 13.99 10.54
N PRO A 103 16.47 14.29 10.83
CA PRO A 103 17.47 13.26 11.10
C PRO A 103 17.13 12.40 12.32
N GLU A 104 16.44 12.92 13.33
CA GLU A 104 16.02 12.14 14.51
C GLU A 104 14.97 11.09 14.15
N HIS A 105 14.04 11.42 13.25
CA HIS A 105 13.06 10.47 12.75
C HIS A 105 13.73 9.37 11.94
N ARG A 106 14.68 9.72 11.05
CA ARG A 106 15.47 8.73 10.30
C ARG A 106 16.27 7.81 11.24
N ASN A 107 16.91 8.36 12.26
CA ASN A 107 17.66 7.59 13.24
C ASN A 107 16.76 6.65 14.05
N ARG A 108 15.54 7.08 14.39
CA ARG A 108 14.54 6.20 15.02
C ARG A 108 14.20 5.01 14.14
N ILE A 109 14.09 5.20 12.82
CA ILE A 109 13.84 4.09 11.88
C ILE A 109 15.04 3.14 11.82
N ARG A 110 16.25 3.67 11.67
CA ARG A 110 17.50 2.87 11.63
C ARG A 110 17.64 1.95 12.84
N LEU A 111 17.42 2.51 14.03
CA LEU A 111 17.50 1.75 15.29
C LEU A 111 16.45 0.65 15.39
N ALA A 112 15.34 0.77 14.65
CA ALA A 112 14.24 -0.18 14.70
C ALA A 112 14.28 -1.25 13.60
N ASP A 113 15.02 -1.00 12.50
CA ASP A 113 15.09 -1.86 11.32
C ASP A 113 16.52 -2.00 10.75
N ASP A 114 17.48 -2.41 11.59
CA ASP A 114 18.89 -2.62 11.24
C ASP A 114 19.17 -3.83 10.32
N ARG A 115 18.15 -4.37 9.64
CA ARG A 115 18.29 -5.61 8.86
C ARG A 115 18.14 -5.44 7.36
N SER A 116 17.72 -4.26 6.90
CA SER A 116 17.54 -4.01 5.47
C SER A 116 18.78 -3.39 4.85
N ARG A 117 19.33 -4.08 3.84
CA ARG A 117 20.46 -3.59 3.05
C ARG A 117 20.17 -2.31 2.26
N HIS A 118 18.90 -1.95 2.08
CA HIS A 118 18.48 -0.78 1.30
C HIS A 118 17.96 0.38 2.16
N LEU A 119 17.95 0.25 3.49
CA LEU A 119 17.24 1.20 4.34
C LEU A 119 17.73 2.63 4.16
N ASP A 120 19.05 2.86 4.09
CA ASP A 120 19.58 4.20 3.92
C ASP A 120 19.21 4.82 2.57
N ASP A 121 19.20 4.03 1.49
CA ASP A 121 18.77 4.48 0.17
C ASP A 121 17.25 4.76 0.15
N GLU A 122 16.45 3.94 0.81
CA GLU A 122 15.00 4.17 0.96
C GLU A 122 14.71 5.45 1.76
N LEU A 123 15.46 5.69 2.84
CA LEU A 123 15.35 6.90 3.65
C LEU A 123 15.77 8.14 2.84
N ALA A 124 16.82 8.03 2.01
CA ALA A 124 17.27 9.11 1.13
C ALA A 124 16.22 9.43 0.04
N LEU A 125 15.58 8.41 -0.53
CA LEU A 125 14.44 8.62 -1.45
C LEU A 125 13.28 9.32 -0.74
N ALA A 126 12.91 8.88 0.47
CA ALA A 126 11.82 9.48 1.21
C ALA A 126 12.12 10.91 1.71
N GLU A 127 13.39 11.23 1.96
CA GLU A 127 13.84 12.60 2.21
C GLU A 127 13.75 13.49 0.97
N SER A 128 14.07 12.94 -0.21
CA SER A 128 14.04 13.66 -1.49
C SER A 128 12.63 13.90 -2.02
N PHE A 129 11.69 13.01 -1.69
CA PHE A 129 10.29 13.06 -2.13
C PHE A 129 9.35 13.00 -0.92
N PRO A 130 9.35 14.02 -0.05
CA PRO A 130 8.58 13.99 1.18
C PRO A 130 7.08 13.99 0.85
N PRO A 131 6.29 13.06 1.40
CA PRO A 131 4.84 13.05 1.20
C PRO A 131 4.16 14.15 2.02
N GLN A 132 2.96 14.55 1.61
CA GLN A 132 2.07 15.29 2.49
C GLN A 132 1.69 14.42 3.69
N GLN A 133 1.65 15.01 4.89
CA GLN A 133 1.34 14.30 6.12
C GLN A 133 0.01 14.76 6.69
N ILE A 134 -0.89 13.80 6.94
CA ILE A 134 -2.15 14.04 7.62
C ILE A 134 -2.14 13.25 8.93
N SER A 135 -2.06 14.00 10.03
CA SER A 135 -2.03 13.44 11.38
C SER A 135 -3.44 13.28 11.94
N GLY A 136 -3.83 12.09 12.37
CA GLY A 136 -5.13 11.87 13.01
C GLY A 136 -5.55 10.41 13.06
N ASP A 137 -6.81 10.14 13.42
CA ASP A 137 -7.37 8.79 13.33
C ASP A 137 -7.50 8.40 11.85
N PRO A 138 -6.87 7.31 11.39
CA PRO A 138 -6.82 6.99 9.97
C PRO A 138 -8.15 6.62 9.33
N ILE A 139 -9.24 6.50 10.09
CA ILE A 139 -10.58 6.32 9.52
C ILE A 139 -11.24 7.68 9.28
N THR A 140 -11.10 8.63 10.22
CA THR A 140 -11.77 9.93 10.14
C THR A 140 -11.06 10.90 9.19
N THR A 141 -9.75 10.72 8.97
CA THR A 141 -8.95 11.61 8.12
C THR A 141 -8.83 11.16 6.66
N LEU A 142 -9.48 10.05 6.26
CA LEU A 142 -9.43 9.57 4.87
C LEU A 142 -10.04 10.57 3.88
N SER A 143 -11.10 11.28 4.29
CA SER A 143 -11.74 12.30 3.45
C SER A 143 -10.78 13.43 3.11
N ASP A 144 -10.04 13.92 4.12
CA ASP A 144 -9.04 14.96 3.93
C ASP A 144 -7.92 14.46 2.99
N ALA A 145 -7.48 13.21 3.17
CA ALA A 145 -6.44 12.61 2.32
C ALA A 145 -6.87 12.46 0.86
N VAL A 146 -8.08 11.96 0.61
CA VAL A 146 -8.63 11.83 -0.75
C VAL A 146 -8.83 13.21 -1.39
N SER A 147 -9.21 14.22 -0.62
CA SER A 147 -9.38 15.60 -1.11
C SER A 147 -8.05 16.24 -1.54
N CYS A 148 -6.91 15.74 -1.05
CA CYS A 148 -5.59 16.18 -1.49
C CYS A 148 -5.16 15.58 -2.84
N VAL A 149 -5.88 14.57 -3.35
CA VAL A 149 -5.58 13.94 -4.64
C VAL A 149 -6.22 14.77 -5.77
N PRO A 150 -5.44 15.23 -6.77
CA PRO A 150 -5.98 15.98 -7.91
C PRO A 150 -7.16 15.26 -8.59
N ASP A 151 -8.16 15.99 -9.06
CA ASP A 151 -9.39 15.43 -9.64
C ASP A 151 -9.15 14.45 -10.82
N ARG A 152 -8.07 14.67 -11.57
CA ARG A 152 -7.67 13.82 -12.71
C ARG A 152 -6.81 12.61 -12.34
N ALA A 153 -6.56 12.36 -11.05
CA ALA A 153 -5.80 11.19 -10.58
C ALA A 153 -6.72 10.23 -9.82
N LEU A 154 -6.53 8.93 -9.93
CA LEU A 154 -7.26 7.97 -9.09
C LEU A 154 -6.68 7.99 -7.66
N PRO A 155 -7.47 8.28 -6.60
CA PRO A 155 -7.03 8.04 -5.23
C PRO A 155 -6.86 6.53 -5.00
N VAL A 156 -5.65 6.12 -4.62
CA VAL A 156 -5.31 4.74 -4.29
C VAL A 156 -4.91 4.69 -2.82
N VAL A 157 -5.82 4.18 -1.98
CA VAL A 157 -5.56 3.94 -0.56
C VAL A 157 -4.78 2.64 -0.41
N ILE A 158 -3.74 2.66 0.42
CA ILE A 158 -2.81 1.54 0.62
C ILE A 158 -2.81 1.16 2.10
N THR A 159 -2.94 -0.12 2.38
CA THR A 159 -2.74 -0.69 3.73
C THR A 159 -1.78 -1.87 3.65
N THR A 160 -0.68 -1.83 4.38
CA THR A 160 0.33 -2.90 4.39
C THR A 160 0.58 -3.40 5.81
N TRP A 161 -0.08 -4.49 6.20
CA TRP A 161 -0.13 -5.02 7.58
C TRP A 161 -0.60 -4.03 8.64
N SER A 162 -1.22 -2.91 8.24
CA SER A 162 -1.62 -1.85 9.15
C SER A 162 -2.97 -2.15 9.80
N LEU A 163 -3.87 -2.83 9.09
CA LEU A 163 -5.20 -3.19 9.60
C LEU A 163 -5.15 -4.22 10.72
N SER A 164 -4.06 -4.99 10.84
CA SER A 164 -3.84 -5.88 11.98
C SER A 164 -3.89 -5.15 13.34
N ARG A 165 -3.56 -3.85 13.37
CA ARG A 165 -3.61 -2.98 14.55
C ARG A 165 -5.02 -2.49 14.89
N PHE A 166 -5.99 -2.73 14.02
CA PHE A 166 -7.38 -2.31 14.20
C PHE A 166 -8.18 -3.48 14.79
N SER A 167 -9.15 -3.17 15.66
CA SER A 167 -10.16 -4.16 16.06
C SER A 167 -10.99 -4.58 14.84
N PRO A 168 -11.63 -5.77 14.85
CA PRO A 168 -12.50 -6.20 13.75
C PRO A 168 -13.57 -5.15 13.37
N GLU A 169 -14.16 -4.48 14.35
CA GLU A 169 -15.15 -3.41 14.14
C GLU A 169 -14.52 -2.21 13.44
N ARG A 170 -13.31 -1.82 13.85
CA ARG A 170 -12.57 -0.73 13.20
C ARG A 170 -12.18 -1.06 11.76
N ARG A 171 -11.86 -2.32 11.45
CA ARG A 171 -11.59 -2.74 10.06
C ARG A 171 -12.83 -2.60 9.19
N ARG A 172 -14.02 -2.96 9.69
CA ARG A 172 -15.30 -2.74 8.99
C ARG A 172 -15.59 -1.24 8.80
N ARG A 173 -15.37 -0.43 9.84
CA ARG A 173 -15.52 1.04 9.74
C ARG A 173 -14.55 1.66 8.73
N PHE A 174 -13.33 1.13 8.61
CA PHE A 174 -12.37 1.59 7.61
C PHE A 174 -12.89 1.35 6.18
N VAL A 175 -13.42 0.16 5.90
CA VAL A 175 -14.03 -0.14 4.60
C VAL A 175 -15.25 0.75 4.35
N HIS A 176 -16.11 0.94 5.36
CA HIS A 176 -17.26 1.84 5.24
C HIS A 176 -16.86 3.27 4.91
N ALA A 177 -15.78 3.79 5.53
CA ALA A 177 -15.27 5.11 5.20
C ALA A 177 -14.81 5.19 3.73
N LEU A 178 -14.19 4.14 3.18
CA LEU A 178 -13.83 4.09 1.76
C LEU A 178 -15.06 4.06 0.83
N GLU A 179 -16.11 3.33 1.22
CA GLU A 179 -17.39 3.32 0.51
C GLU A 179 -18.04 4.70 0.50
N GLU A 180 -18.08 5.39 1.65
CA GLU A 180 -18.62 6.75 1.75
C GLU A 180 -17.88 7.74 0.85
N LEU A 181 -16.55 7.66 0.78
CA LEU A 181 -15.73 8.51 -0.09
C LEU A 181 -16.01 8.28 -1.58
N SER A 182 -16.35 7.04 -1.95
CA SER A 182 -16.63 6.69 -3.33
C SER A 182 -17.85 7.39 -3.90
N SER A 183 -18.78 7.85 -3.04
CA SER A 183 -19.94 8.65 -3.45
C SER A 183 -19.55 9.95 -4.18
N ALA A 184 -18.40 10.54 -3.84
CA ALA A 184 -17.91 11.77 -4.45
C ALA A 184 -17.06 11.50 -5.70
N ARG A 185 -16.21 10.47 -5.66
CA ARG A 185 -15.34 10.07 -6.78
C ARG A 185 -14.83 8.65 -6.62
N ARG A 186 -14.54 8.00 -7.76
CA ARG A 186 -13.97 6.65 -7.79
C ARG A 186 -12.69 6.60 -6.95
N THR A 187 -12.57 5.57 -6.12
CA THR A 187 -11.41 5.33 -5.26
C THR A 187 -11.02 3.86 -5.33
N ALA A 188 -9.71 3.56 -5.30
CA ALA A 188 -9.22 2.19 -5.20
C ALA A 188 -8.57 1.96 -3.83
N TRP A 189 -8.66 0.73 -3.33
CA TRP A 189 -7.96 0.28 -2.14
C TRP A 189 -7.12 -0.94 -2.47
N VAL A 190 -5.80 -0.78 -2.31
CA VAL A 190 -4.81 -1.87 -2.38
C VAL A 190 -4.46 -2.29 -0.95
N SER A 191 -4.71 -3.56 -0.63
CA SER A 191 -4.40 -4.12 0.68
C SER A 191 -3.35 -5.21 0.56
N VAL A 192 -2.39 -5.23 1.47
CA VAL A 192 -1.47 -6.36 1.68
C VAL A 192 -1.55 -6.72 3.16
N GLU A 193 -2.40 -7.69 3.46
CA GLU A 193 -2.82 -7.95 4.83
C GLU A 193 -2.82 -9.46 5.13
N GLY A 194 -2.73 -9.81 6.41
CA GLY A 194 -2.87 -11.20 6.84
C GLY A 194 -4.20 -11.80 6.38
N VAL A 195 -4.24 -13.11 6.17
CA VAL A 195 -5.47 -13.82 5.77
C VAL A 195 -6.63 -13.50 6.73
N GLY A 196 -7.73 -12.99 6.17
CA GLY A 196 -8.93 -12.60 6.93
C GLY A 196 -8.84 -11.26 7.67
N VAL A 197 -7.76 -10.48 7.49
CA VAL A 197 -7.61 -9.16 8.10
C VAL A 197 -8.36 -8.08 7.30
N ALA A 198 -8.30 -8.11 5.96
CA ALA A 198 -9.04 -7.19 5.11
C ALA A 198 -10.49 -7.71 4.91
N PRO A 199 -11.54 -7.06 5.45
CA PRO A 199 -12.89 -7.65 5.56
C PRO A 199 -13.58 -8.04 4.25
N THR A 200 -13.22 -7.42 3.13
CA THR A 200 -13.86 -7.62 1.82
C THR A 200 -13.00 -8.37 0.81
N ILE A 201 -11.78 -8.76 1.21
CA ILE A 201 -10.85 -9.49 0.35
C ILE A 201 -11.02 -10.99 0.62
N PRO A 202 -11.27 -11.82 -0.42
CA PRO A 202 -11.49 -13.24 -0.24
C PRO A 202 -10.26 -13.92 0.34
N THR A 203 -10.48 -14.83 1.30
CA THR A 203 -9.40 -15.62 1.89
C THR A 203 -8.94 -16.77 1.00
N LEU A 204 -9.68 -17.06 -0.08
CA LEU A 204 -9.43 -18.19 -0.98
C LEU A 204 -9.39 -19.56 -0.27
N GLY A 205 -10.11 -19.68 0.85
CA GLY A 205 -10.10 -20.88 1.70
C GLY A 205 -8.89 -20.99 2.64
N ASP A 206 -7.95 -20.03 2.59
CA ASP A 206 -6.80 -19.99 3.48
C ASP A 206 -7.25 -19.68 4.92
N ARG A 207 -6.50 -20.21 5.89
CA ARG A 207 -6.76 -19.97 7.32
C ARG A 207 -5.98 -18.74 7.82
N PRO A 208 -6.48 -18.04 8.84
CA PRO A 208 -5.66 -17.07 9.56
C PRO A 208 -4.34 -17.69 10.03
N ALA A 209 -3.28 -16.88 10.10
CA ALA A 209 -1.93 -17.31 10.49
C ALA A 209 -1.28 -18.41 9.60
N SER A 210 -1.66 -18.52 8.33
CA SER A 210 -1.06 -19.46 7.35
C SER A 210 0.40 -19.14 6.94
N GLY A 211 1.03 -18.11 7.53
CA GLY A 211 2.40 -17.70 7.18
C GLY A 211 2.50 -16.80 5.93
N HIS A 212 1.37 -16.42 5.33
CA HIS A 212 1.29 -15.51 4.18
C HIS A 212 0.23 -14.41 4.36
N SER A 213 0.26 -13.49 3.41
CA SER A 213 -0.68 -12.38 3.29
C SER A 213 -1.35 -12.39 1.93
N ILE A 214 -2.54 -11.82 1.84
CA ILE A 214 -3.28 -11.66 0.58
C ILE A 214 -3.00 -10.26 0.05
N ILE A 215 -2.69 -10.19 -1.25
CA ILE A 215 -2.64 -8.94 -2.01
C ILE A 215 -4.04 -8.74 -2.57
N GLY A 216 -4.77 -7.79 -2.00
CA GLY A 216 -6.16 -7.50 -2.34
C GLY A 216 -6.32 -6.17 -3.07
N LEU A 217 -7.32 -6.09 -3.94
CA LEU A 217 -7.73 -4.87 -4.62
C LEU A 217 -9.26 -4.73 -4.58
N THR A 218 -9.73 -3.58 -4.12
CA THR A 218 -11.13 -3.16 -4.23
C THR A 218 -11.21 -1.85 -5.01
N VAL A 219 -12.09 -1.78 -6.00
CA VAL A 219 -12.43 -0.52 -6.69
C VAL A 219 -13.83 -0.12 -6.23
N PHE A 220 -13.93 1.06 -5.63
CA PHE A 220 -15.18 1.64 -5.20
C PHE A 220 -15.67 2.62 -6.27
N GLU A 221 -16.77 2.25 -6.92
CA GLU A 221 -17.39 3.03 -7.99
C GLU A 221 -18.28 4.13 -7.45
N PRO A 222 -18.33 5.32 -8.09
CA PRO A 222 -19.32 6.33 -7.77
C PRO A 222 -20.73 5.78 -7.94
N SER A 223 -21.50 5.80 -6.86
CA SER A 223 -22.90 5.40 -6.87
C SER A 223 -23.72 6.48 -6.17
N THR A 224 -24.82 6.87 -6.82
CA THR A 224 -25.87 7.71 -6.22
C THR A 224 -26.86 6.89 -5.39
N ALA A 225 -26.81 5.57 -5.49
CA ALA A 225 -27.58 4.66 -4.64
C ALA A 225 -26.90 4.52 -3.26
N LEU A 226 -27.71 4.21 -2.24
CA LEU A 226 -27.24 3.93 -0.88
C LEU A 226 -26.02 2.98 -0.89
N PRO A 227 -25.06 3.18 0.04
CA PRO A 227 -23.88 2.32 0.15
C PRO A 227 -24.30 0.84 0.13
N ARG A 228 -23.75 0.08 -0.81
CA ARG A 228 -23.97 -1.37 -0.86
C ARG A 228 -22.93 -2.01 0.06
N PHE A 229 -23.38 -2.67 1.12
CA PHE A 229 -22.51 -3.43 2.03
C PHE A 229 -21.91 -4.72 1.41
N ASP A 230 -22.01 -4.88 0.09
CA ASP A 230 -21.60 -6.05 -0.68
C ASP A 230 -20.37 -5.78 -1.56
N VAL A 231 -19.56 -4.75 -1.27
CA VAL A 231 -18.34 -4.51 -2.04
C VAL A 231 -17.37 -5.68 -1.82
N ALA A 232 -17.28 -6.56 -2.81
CA ALA A 232 -16.32 -7.64 -2.85
C ALA A 232 -15.04 -7.15 -3.56
N GLY A 233 -13.90 -7.23 -2.87
CA GLY A 233 -12.61 -7.05 -3.52
C GLY A 233 -12.10 -8.35 -4.13
N ASP A 234 -11.05 -8.23 -4.94
CA ASP A 234 -10.37 -9.37 -5.53
C ASP A 234 -9.07 -9.67 -4.79
N ALA A 235 -8.75 -10.95 -4.63
CA ALA A 235 -7.42 -11.39 -4.26
C ALA A 235 -6.55 -11.47 -5.54
N LEU A 236 -5.67 -10.49 -5.72
CA LEU A 236 -4.71 -10.47 -6.83
C LEU A 236 -3.56 -11.45 -6.64
N GLY A 237 -3.27 -11.86 -5.41
CA GLY A 237 -2.13 -12.72 -5.13
C GLY A 237 -1.93 -13.05 -3.66
N ARG A 238 -0.83 -13.76 -3.40
CA ARG A 238 -0.30 -14.02 -2.05
C ARG A 238 1.12 -13.51 -1.95
N CYS A 239 1.55 -13.15 -0.75
CA CYS A 239 2.96 -12.91 -0.48
C CYS A 239 3.42 -13.51 0.85
N TRP A 240 4.68 -13.93 0.89
CA TRP A 240 5.35 -14.47 2.08
C TRP A 240 6.55 -13.60 2.44
N SER A 241 7.03 -13.77 3.67
CA SER A 241 8.27 -13.11 4.15
C SER A 241 8.27 -11.60 3.87
N ARG A 242 7.13 -10.95 4.12
CA ARG A 242 6.90 -9.50 3.91
C ARG A 242 7.12 -9.02 2.46
N GLY A 243 6.88 -9.89 1.47
CA GLY A 243 6.98 -9.55 0.05
C GLY A 243 8.28 -9.99 -0.62
N ARG A 244 9.13 -10.78 0.05
CA ARG A 244 10.30 -11.42 -0.60
C ARG A 244 9.89 -12.52 -1.58
N PHE A 245 8.72 -13.12 -1.36
CA PHE A 245 8.13 -14.10 -2.27
C PHE A 245 6.68 -13.68 -2.55
N MET A 246 6.22 -13.87 -3.78
CA MET A 246 4.82 -13.63 -4.12
C MET A 246 4.30 -14.57 -5.22
N SER A 247 2.99 -14.79 -5.22
CA SER A 247 2.27 -15.44 -6.33
C SER A 247 1.17 -14.51 -6.82
N TRP A 248 0.89 -14.54 -8.12
CA TRP A 248 -0.12 -13.70 -8.74
C TRP A 248 -1.27 -14.52 -9.35
N PHE A 249 -2.51 -14.05 -9.21
CA PHE A 249 -3.74 -14.75 -9.61
C PHE A 249 -4.59 -13.99 -10.64
N ALA A 250 -4.40 -12.68 -10.76
CA ALA A 250 -5.18 -11.85 -11.69
C ALA A 250 -4.63 -11.92 -13.12
#